data_AF-A0A2D8EIF1-F1
#
_entry.id   AF-A0A2D8EIF1-F1
#
_cell.length_a   1.000
_cell.length_b   1.000
_cell.length_c   1.000
_cell.angle_alpha   90.00
_cell.angle_beta   90.00
_cell.angle_gamma   90.00
#
_symmetry.space_group_name_H-M   'P 1'
#
loop_
_entity.id
_entity.type
_entity.pdbx_description
1 polymer ?
#
loop_
_entity_poly.entity_id
_entity_poly.type
_entity_poly.pdbx_seq_one_letter_code
_entity_poly.pdbx_strand_id
1 'polypeptide(L)'
;MKVITETATKVAKYLLDDSVTVTLESNRIVLGDLSDPDEYIADLNSGNATLHTGATGPVDGDGNSTWYGCKYTFDGTTWAEVSGWVQPTPPEESE
;
A
#
# COMPACT_ATOMS: atom_id res chain seq x y z
N MET A 1 -2.16 11.17 -0.65
CA MET A 1 -1.98 9.74 -0.96
C MET A 1 -2.99 8.91 -0.20
N LYS A 2 -3.33 7.74 -0.74
CA LYS A 2 -4.05 6.67 -0.06
C LYS A 2 -3.09 5.57 0.36
N VAL A 3 -3.28 4.99 1.53
CA VAL A 3 -2.47 3.88 2.04
C VAL A 3 -3.37 2.71 2.37
N ILE A 4 -3.05 1.53 1.85
CA ILE A 4 -3.70 0.28 2.27
C ILE A 4 -2.74 -0.45 3.20
N THR A 5 -3.20 -0.71 4.42
CA THR A 5 -2.46 -1.46 5.43
C THR A 5 -3.14 -2.79 5.72
N GLU A 6 -2.37 -3.83 6.02
CA GLU A 6 -2.92 -5.02 6.66
C GLU A 6 -3.34 -4.66 8.10
N THR A 7 -4.59 -4.93 8.47
CA THR A 7 -5.16 -4.46 9.75
C THR A 7 -4.43 -5.02 10.95
N ALA A 8 -4.01 -6.29 10.89
CA ALA A 8 -3.38 -6.98 12.03
C ALA A 8 -1.97 -6.46 12.34
N THR A 9 -1.17 -6.22 11.30
CA THR A 9 0.25 -5.87 11.43
C THR A 9 0.51 -4.38 11.23
N LYS A 10 -0.46 -3.65 10.67
CA LYS A 10 -0.34 -2.27 10.18
C LYS A 10 0.70 -2.09 9.09
N VAL A 11 1.22 -3.18 8.51
CA VAL A 11 2.18 -3.12 7.41
C VAL A 11 1.49 -2.48 6.22
N ALA A 12 2.09 -1.43 5.68
CA ALA A 12 1.61 -0.76 4.49
C ALA A 12 1.93 -1.60 3.26
N LYS A 13 0.88 -2.04 2.59
CA LYS A 13 0.93 -2.94 1.43
C LYS A 13 0.96 -2.11 0.15
N TYR A 14 0.21 -1.01 0.12
CA TYR A 14 0.09 -0.12 -1.04
C TYR A 14 0.13 1.36 -0.62
N LEU A 15 0.79 2.17 -1.45
CA LEU A 15 0.74 3.64 -1.43
C LEU A 15 0.26 4.07 -2.81
N LEU A 16 -0.90 4.72 -2.86
CA LEU A 16 -1.61 5.07 -4.08
C LEU A 16 -1.84 6.58 -4.15
N ASP A 17 -1.98 7.10 -5.37
CA ASP A 17 -2.38 8.48 -5.56
C ASP A 17 -3.81 8.73 -5.02
N ASP A 18 -4.09 9.97 -4.61
CA ASP A 18 -5.44 10.32 -4.12
C ASP A 18 -6.51 10.20 -5.20
N SER A 19 -6.14 10.26 -6.48
CA SER A 19 -7.06 10.04 -7.62
C SER A 19 -7.52 8.60 -7.79
N VAL A 20 -6.78 7.61 -7.28
CA VAL A 20 -7.12 6.18 -7.45
C VAL A 20 -8.37 5.83 -6.64
N THR A 21 -9.45 5.39 -7.28
CA THR A 21 -10.61 4.86 -6.57
C THR A 21 -10.24 3.52 -5.94
N VAL A 22 -10.58 3.33 -4.65
CA VAL A 22 -10.28 2.11 -3.89
C VAL A 22 -11.56 1.59 -3.26
N THR A 23 -11.99 0.39 -3.65
CA THR A 23 -13.17 -0.26 -3.09
C THR A 23 -12.77 -1.53 -2.35
N LEU A 24 -13.04 -1.58 -1.04
CA LEU A 24 -12.80 -2.76 -0.21
C LEU A 24 -14.04 -3.67 -0.28
N GLU A 25 -13.94 -4.78 -1.00
CA GLU A 25 -14.98 -5.80 -1.07
C GLU A 25 -14.76 -6.89 0.00
N SER A 26 -15.69 -7.85 0.10
CA SER A 26 -15.57 -8.95 1.08
C SER A 26 -14.44 -9.94 0.77
N ASN A 27 -14.04 -10.07 -0.48
CA ASN A 27 -13.09 -11.07 -0.96
C ASN A 27 -11.84 -10.49 -1.64
N ARG A 28 -11.81 -9.17 -1.90
CA ARG A 28 -10.70 -8.48 -2.56
C ARG A 28 -10.77 -6.97 -2.32
N ILE A 29 -9.76 -6.25 -2.82
CA ILE A 29 -9.83 -4.80 -3.06
C ILE A 29 -9.77 -4.56 -4.57
N VAL A 30 -10.58 -3.62 -5.04
CA VAL A 30 -10.64 -3.19 -6.45
C VAL A 30 -10.07 -1.78 -6.55
N LEU A 31 -9.10 -1.59 -7.46
CA LEU A 31 -8.55 -0.29 -7.82
C LEU A 31 -9.14 0.16 -9.15
N GLY A 32 -9.57 1.42 -9.22
CA GLY A 32 -10.20 2.00 -10.42
C GLY A 32 -11.73 1.91 -10.42
N ASP A 33 -12.33 2.00 -11.61
CA ASP A 33 -13.78 1.91 -11.80
C ASP A 33 -14.26 0.46 -11.58
N LEU A 34 -15.35 0.25 -10.84
CA LEU A 34 -15.87 -1.11 -10.59
C LEU A 34 -16.38 -1.83 -11.85
N SER A 35 -16.75 -1.08 -12.89
CA SER A 35 -17.19 -1.63 -14.18
C SER A 35 -16.04 -1.96 -15.13
N ASP A 36 -14.88 -1.34 -14.92
CA ASP A 36 -13.64 -1.60 -15.67
C ASP A 36 -12.42 -1.39 -14.75
N PRO A 37 -12.10 -2.36 -13.86
CA PRO A 37 -11.04 -2.17 -12.87
C PRO A 37 -9.65 -2.14 -13.48
N ASP A 38 -8.80 -1.24 -12.95
CA ASP A 38 -7.39 -1.15 -13.33
C ASP A 38 -6.60 -2.35 -12.76
N GLU A 39 -6.88 -2.70 -11.49
CA GLU A 39 -6.17 -3.76 -10.78
C GLU A 39 -7.03 -4.37 -9.66
N TYR A 40 -6.77 -5.64 -9.35
CA TYR A 40 -7.33 -6.35 -8.20
C TYR A 40 -6.24 -6.75 -7.22
N ILE A 41 -6.45 -6.42 -5.95
CA ILE A 41 -5.64 -6.93 -4.85
C ILE A 41 -6.38 -8.10 -4.23
N ALA A 42 -5.86 -9.31 -4.42
CA ALA A 42 -6.55 -10.55 -4.05
C ALA A 42 -6.20 -11.07 -2.65
N ASP A 43 -5.08 -10.62 -2.06
CA ASP A 43 -4.66 -11.02 -0.70
C ASP A 43 -5.25 -10.12 0.41
N LEU A 44 -5.86 -9.00 0.04
CA LEU A 44 -6.50 -8.05 0.95
C LEU A 44 -7.98 -7.86 0.64
N ASN A 45 -8.80 -7.56 1.66
CA ASN A 45 -10.23 -7.30 1.56
C ASN A 45 -10.71 -6.47 2.76
N SER A 46 -12.01 -6.14 2.79
CA SER A 46 -12.65 -5.37 3.87
C SER A 46 -12.52 -5.97 5.27
N GLY A 47 -12.18 -7.25 5.41
CA GLY A 47 -11.99 -7.91 6.70
C GLY A 47 -10.55 -7.90 7.23
N ASN A 48 -9.54 -7.68 6.38
CA ASN A 48 -8.12 -7.74 6.79
C ASN A 48 -7.30 -6.52 6.37
N ALA A 49 -7.93 -5.51 5.75
CA ALA A 49 -7.26 -4.30 5.33
C ALA A 49 -7.93 -3.02 5.86
N THR A 50 -7.09 -2.02 6.11
CA THR A 50 -7.51 -0.66 6.48
C THR A 50 -7.04 0.32 5.42
N LEU A 51 -7.97 1.11 4.87
CA LEU A 51 -7.70 2.21 3.94
C LEU A 51 -7.54 3.52 4.72
N HIS A 52 -6.41 4.18 4.54
CA HIS A 52 -6.13 5.53 5.04
C HIS A 52 -6.13 6.51 3.86
N THR A 53 -6.76 7.66 4.03
CA THR A 53 -6.87 8.71 3.00
C THR A 53 -6.23 10.00 3.47
N GLY A 54 -5.70 10.81 2.55
CA GLY A 54 -5.09 12.10 2.88
C GLY A 54 -3.73 11.98 3.59
N ALA A 55 -3.07 10.83 3.44
CA ALA A 55 -1.74 10.60 4.00
C ALA A 55 -0.65 11.23 3.11
N THR A 56 0.50 11.52 3.71
CA THR A 56 1.76 11.76 3.00
C THR A 56 2.56 10.45 2.92
N GLY A 57 3.28 10.25 1.83
CA GLY A 57 4.19 9.10 1.71
C GLY A 57 5.44 9.26 2.58
N PRO A 58 6.15 8.17 2.89
CA PRO A 58 7.42 8.25 3.60
C PRO A 58 8.49 8.89 2.71
N VAL A 59 9.23 9.86 3.25
CA VAL A 59 10.28 10.59 2.56
C VAL A 59 11.59 10.60 3.37
N ASP A 60 12.71 10.80 2.69
CA ASP A 60 14.01 11.05 3.33
C ASP A 60 14.15 12.51 3.82
N GLY A 61 15.32 12.88 4.33
CA GLY A 61 15.62 14.22 4.82
C GLY A 61 15.60 15.32 3.75
N ASP A 62 15.66 14.95 2.48
CA ASP A 62 15.63 15.86 1.33
C ASP A 62 14.24 15.88 0.65
N GLY A 63 13.27 15.11 1.17
CA GLY A 63 11.90 15.05 0.65
C GLY A 63 11.69 14.04 -0.47
N ASN A 64 12.67 13.17 -0.77
CA ASN A 64 12.50 12.13 -1.78
C ASN A 64 11.72 10.95 -1.21
N SER A 65 10.81 10.38 -2.01
CA SER A 65 10.07 9.18 -1.62
C SER A 65 11.02 8.01 -1.33
N THR A 66 10.82 7.36 -0.18
CA THR A 66 11.55 6.14 0.21
C THR A 66 10.65 4.91 0.20
N TRP A 67 9.48 5.04 -0.43
CA TRP A 67 8.42 4.04 -0.44
C TRP A 67 8.86 2.74 -1.12
N TYR A 68 8.62 1.63 -0.42
CA TYR A 68 8.59 0.28 -0.97
C TYR A 68 7.47 -0.51 -0.29
N GLY A 69 6.84 -1.43 -1.02
CA GLY A 69 5.82 -2.31 -0.47
C GLY A 69 6.35 -3.12 0.72
N CYS A 70 5.55 -3.18 1.79
CA CYS A 70 5.88 -3.86 3.05
C CYS A 70 7.09 -3.31 3.83
N LYS A 71 7.71 -2.19 3.40
CA LYS A 71 8.86 -1.60 4.11
C LYS A 71 8.47 -0.91 5.41
N TYR A 72 7.26 -0.35 5.48
CA TYR A 72 6.82 0.44 6.61
C TYR A 72 5.51 -0.10 7.20
N THR A 73 5.32 0.15 8.49
CA THR A 73 4.01 0.18 9.14
C THR A 73 3.45 1.60 9.12
N PHE A 74 2.12 1.72 9.11
CA PHE A 74 1.43 3.00 9.16
C PHE A 74 0.18 2.91 10.04
N ASP A 75 0.03 3.83 10.99
CA ASP A 75 -1.10 3.85 11.93
C ASP A 75 -2.20 4.87 11.58
N GLY A 76 -2.10 5.52 10.42
CA GLY A 76 -2.94 6.64 10.00
C GLY A 76 -2.26 8.00 10.17
N THR A 77 -1.14 8.05 10.91
CA THR A 77 -0.40 9.30 11.17
C THR A 77 1.10 9.15 11.00
N THR A 78 1.66 8.03 11.48
CA THR A 78 3.11 7.85 11.61
C THR A 78 3.57 6.65 10.81
N TRP A 79 4.69 6.83 10.11
CA TRP A 79 5.41 5.77 9.40
C TRP A 79 6.54 5.22 10.28
N ALA A 80 6.68 3.90 10.37
CA ALA A 80 7.80 3.25 11.04
C ALA A 80 8.30 2.06 10.22
N GLU A 81 9.62 1.91 10.08
CA GLU A 81 10.21 0.80 9.31
C GLU A 81 9.91 -0.56 9.97
N VAL A 82 9.57 -1.54 9.12
CA VAL A 82 9.41 -2.94 9.54
C VAL A 82 10.79 -3.51 9.82
N SER A 83 10.99 -3.98 11.06
CA SER A 83 12.25 -4.60 11.45
C SER A 83 12.56 -5.83 10.59
N GLY A 84 13.78 -5.90 10.05
CA GLY A 84 14.22 -7.01 9.21
C GLY A 84 13.69 -6.98 7.78
N TRP A 85 13.01 -5.91 7.35
CA TRP A 85 12.70 -5.72 5.94
C TRP A 85 13.99 -5.62 5.13
N VAL A 86 14.03 -6.33 4.01
CA VAL A 86 15.14 -6.32 3.06
C VAL A 86 14.58 -5.90 1.72
N GLN A 87 15.29 -5.03 1.01
CA GLN A 87 14.90 -4.59 -0.32
C GLN A 87 14.83 -5.78 -1.27
N PRO A 88 13.68 -6.03 -1.93
CA PRO A 88 13.59 -7.06 -2.95
C PRO A 88 14.60 -6.80 -4.07
N THR A 89 15.33 -7.84 -4.46
CA THR A 89 16.13 -7.80 -5.68
C THR A 89 15.15 -7.81 -6.86
N PRO A 90 15.26 -6.88 -7.82
CA PRO A 90 14.44 -6.94 -9.02
C PRO A 90 14.65 -8.30 -9.71
N PRO A 91 13.61 -8.89 -10.32
CA PRO A 91 13.79 -10.10 -11.11
C PRO A 91 14.82 -9.83 -12.21
N GLU A 92 15.74 -10.75 -12.45
CA GLU A 92 16.55 -10.69 -13.67
C GLU A 92 15.59 -10.77 -14.86
N GLU A 93 15.64 -9.77 -15.75
CA GLU A 93 14.88 -9.85 -17.01
C GLU A 93 15.39 -11.06 -17.78
N SER A 94 14.55 -12.08 -17.93
CA SER A 94 14.85 -13.19 -18.82
C SER A 94 14.77 -12.68 -20.26
N GLU A 95 15.91 -12.56 -20.93
CA GLU A 95 16.04 -12.27 -22.38
C GLU A 95 15.37 -13.33 -23.27
#